data_AF-A0A7S0ZKT0-F1
#
_entry.id   AF-A0A7S0ZKT0-F1
#
_cell.length_a   1.000
_cell.length_b   1.000
_cell.length_c   1.000
_cell.angle_alpha   90.00
_cell.angle_beta   90.00
_cell.angle_gamma   90.00
#
_symmetry.space_group_name_H-M   'P 1'
#
loop_
_entity.id
_entity.type
_entity.pdbx_description
1 polymer ?
#
loop_
_entity_poly.entity_id
_entity_poly.type
_entity_poly.pdbx_seq_one_letter_code
_entity_poly.pdbx_strand_id
1 'polypeptide(L)'
;MANNPSPLPIPDDPSSGAPPPPGPKSEEYQESKAAIELIFPVVALVVVPIFVMSLWSVCAPLEDLTFQPPFVLIDYKCNILQPLIDVISQKYSLSYLWNHTLGHALSSGYWFSPTAWISYSIYIFVQFILYYILPGETVLGQSTPEGNRWKYKMNGLFASIVSLSMYIVGAYYFKLYKASIIIDNLFPLLGCAQAFGIFLTVFCYFKAWFAPSIGPETHRADVKFTNNVLADLYKGVELNPRLGFNQEFDIKTFVIVRIGMIGWA
;
A
#
# COMPACT_ATOMS: atom_id res chain seq x y z
N MET A 1 27.61 -6.58 64.50
CA MET A 1 27.46 -5.32 63.75
C MET A 1 28.68 -5.20 62.85
N ALA A 2 28.56 -5.62 61.59
CA ALA A 2 29.63 -5.52 60.60
C ALA A 2 29.37 -4.28 59.74
N ASN A 3 30.32 -3.33 59.75
CA ASN A 3 30.28 -2.14 58.91
C ASN A 3 30.64 -2.50 57.47
N ASN A 4 29.70 -2.35 56.54
CA ASN A 4 30.00 -2.38 55.11
C ASN A 4 30.68 -1.06 54.71
N PRO A 5 31.79 -1.09 53.95
CA PRO A 5 32.40 0.13 53.43
C PRO A 5 31.55 0.70 52.28
N SER A 6 31.45 2.04 52.25
CA SER A 6 30.75 2.80 51.22
C SER A 6 31.32 2.53 49.82
N PRO A 7 30.50 2.55 48.74
CA PRO A 7 31.01 2.38 47.39
C PRO A 7 31.91 3.56 46.99
N LEU A 8 33.01 3.26 46.31
CA LEU A 8 33.90 4.27 45.71
C LEU A 8 33.17 5.04 44.60
N PRO A 9 33.48 6.33 44.38
CA PRO A 9 32.92 7.11 43.27
C PRO A 9 33.38 6.52 41.93
N ILE A 10 32.43 6.30 41.02
CA ILE A 10 32.72 5.90 39.65
C ILE A 10 33.32 7.13 38.94
N PRO A 11 34.46 7.02 38.22
CA PRO A 11 35.01 8.14 37.46
C PRO A 11 34.05 8.54 36.33
N ASP A 12 33.82 9.83 36.16
CA ASP A 12 33.01 10.36 35.05
C ASP A 12 33.63 9.95 33.70
N ASP A 13 32.83 9.28 32.86
CA ASP A 13 33.21 8.90 31.50
C ASP A 13 33.32 10.18 30.63
N PRO A 14 34.51 10.53 30.09
CA PRO A 14 34.69 11.72 29.27
C PRO A 14 33.93 11.68 27.94
N SER A 15 33.31 10.55 27.58
CA SER A 15 32.53 10.39 26.36
C SER A 15 31.06 10.80 26.48
N SER A 16 30.62 11.38 27.61
CA SER A 16 29.24 11.89 27.79
C SER A 16 28.91 13.16 26.96
N GLY A 17 29.80 13.59 26.06
CA GLY A 17 29.53 14.65 25.11
C GLY A 17 28.60 14.15 24.00
N ALA A 18 27.41 14.75 23.87
CA ALA A 18 26.56 14.52 22.70
C ALA A 18 27.41 14.71 21.43
N PRO A 19 27.30 13.81 20.43
CA PRO A 19 28.07 13.94 19.19
C PRO A 19 27.84 15.33 18.59
N PRO A 20 28.88 15.98 18.06
CA PRO A 20 28.75 17.30 17.47
C PRO A 20 27.66 17.27 16.38
N PRO A 21 26.84 18.33 16.26
CA PRO A 21 25.81 18.37 15.24
C PRO A 21 26.46 18.13 13.88
N PRO A 22 25.83 17.33 13.01
CA PRO A 22 26.38 17.04 11.69
C PRO A 22 26.64 18.37 10.96
N GLY A 23 27.85 18.52 10.42
CA GLY A 23 28.25 19.71 9.67
C GLY A 23 27.33 19.96 8.47
N PRO A 24 27.35 21.18 7.90
CA PRO A 24 26.55 21.51 6.72
C PRO A 24 26.87 20.52 5.60
N LYS A 25 25.84 19.81 5.13
CA LYS A 25 25.99 18.83 4.05
C LYS A 25 26.41 19.55 2.77
N SER A 26 27.27 18.92 1.97
CA SER A 26 27.77 19.49 0.72
C SER A 26 26.62 19.87 -0.23
N GLU A 27 26.86 20.89 -1.05
CA GLU A 27 25.91 21.37 -2.05
C GLU A 27 25.50 20.24 -3.02
N GLU A 28 26.47 19.42 -3.43
CA GLU A 28 26.28 18.20 -4.23
C GLU A 28 25.35 17.16 -3.57
N TYR A 29 25.40 17.02 -2.24
CA TYR A 29 24.49 16.15 -1.50
C TYR A 29 23.05 16.69 -1.53
N GLN A 30 22.87 18.01 -1.44
CA GLN A 30 21.55 18.63 -1.47
C GLN A 30 20.92 18.54 -2.86
N GLU A 31 21.70 18.76 -3.92
CA GLU A 31 21.25 18.58 -5.30
C GLU A 31 20.88 17.13 -5.59
N SER A 32 21.74 16.18 -5.20
CA SER A 32 21.47 14.74 -5.34
C SER A 32 20.22 14.32 -4.58
N LYS A 33 20.05 14.83 -3.36
CA LYS A 33 18.87 14.56 -2.53
C LYS A 33 17.61 15.14 -3.17
N ALA A 34 17.65 16.37 -3.67
CA ALA A 34 16.52 17.00 -4.35
C ALA A 34 16.12 16.23 -5.63
N ALA A 35 17.11 15.78 -6.42
CA ALA A 35 16.87 14.96 -7.60
C ALA A 35 16.21 13.61 -7.24
N ILE A 36 16.70 12.93 -6.20
CA ILE A 36 16.11 11.67 -5.72
C ILE A 36 14.69 11.90 -5.19
N GLU A 37 14.46 12.97 -4.44
CA GLU A 37 13.16 13.33 -3.88
C GLU A 37 12.13 13.77 -4.92
N LEU A 38 12.55 14.03 -6.17
CA LEU A 38 11.64 14.31 -7.29
C LEU A 38 11.50 13.12 -8.25
N ILE A 39 12.61 12.56 -8.72
CA ILE A 39 12.63 11.52 -9.75
C ILE A 39 11.98 10.24 -9.24
N PHE A 40 12.34 9.82 -8.03
CA PHE A 40 11.89 8.54 -7.50
C PHE A 40 10.36 8.50 -7.24
N PRO A 41 9.74 9.52 -6.63
CA PRO A 41 8.28 9.64 -6.57
C PRO A 41 7.59 9.59 -7.93
N VAL A 42 8.11 10.30 -8.94
CA VAL A 42 7.51 10.30 -10.29
C VAL A 42 7.57 8.91 -10.90
N VAL A 43 8.72 8.23 -10.81
CA VAL A 43 8.86 6.85 -11.29
C VAL A 43 7.90 5.93 -10.54
N ALA A 44 7.85 6.00 -9.22
CA ALA A 44 7.05 5.07 -8.41
C ALA A 44 5.52 5.33 -8.48
N LEU A 45 5.08 6.58 -8.58
CA LEU A 45 3.66 6.95 -8.59
C LEU A 45 3.05 6.99 -9.99
N VAL A 46 3.86 7.18 -11.03
CA VAL A 46 3.36 7.34 -12.41
C VAL A 46 3.86 6.23 -13.31
N VAL A 47 5.18 6.01 -13.37
CA VAL A 47 5.77 5.05 -14.31
C VAL A 47 5.46 3.62 -13.91
N VAL A 48 5.62 3.27 -12.63
CA VAL A 48 5.39 1.91 -12.14
C VAL A 48 3.92 1.50 -12.34
N PRO A 49 2.90 2.28 -11.96
CA PRO A 49 1.51 1.90 -12.21
C PRO A 49 1.20 1.73 -13.69
N ILE A 50 1.70 2.63 -14.56
CA ILE A 50 1.48 2.51 -16.01
C ILE A 50 2.19 1.27 -16.57
N PHE A 51 3.43 1.01 -16.13
CA PHE A 51 4.21 -0.15 -16.54
C PHE A 51 3.55 -1.44 -16.08
N VAL A 52 3.07 -1.49 -14.84
CA VAL A 52 2.35 -2.62 -14.29
C VAL A 52 1.05 -2.85 -15.07
N MET A 53 0.28 -1.80 -15.37
CA MET A 53 -0.93 -1.90 -16.20
C MET A 53 -0.63 -2.34 -17.64
N SER A 54 0.47 -1.88 -18.24
CA SER A 54 0.86 -2.28 -19.59
C SER A 54 1.36 -3.72 -19.64
N LEU A 55 2.18 -4.15 -18.68
CA LEU A 55 2.55 -5.56 -18.47
C LEU A 55 1.32 -6.46 -18.33
N TRP A 56 0.30 -6.00 -17.61
CA TRP A 56 -0.92 -6.77 -17.39
C TRP A 56 -1.80 -6.85 -18.63
N SER A 57 -1.84 -5.80 -19.46
CA SER A 57 -2.54 -5.86 -20.75
C SER A 57 -1.93 -6.84 -21.76
N VAL A 58 -0.68 -7.28 -21.55
CA VAL A 58 0.03 -8.33 -22.32
C VAL A 58 -0.29 -9.75 -21.79
N CYS A 59 -0.77 -9.82 -20.54
CA CYS A 59 -1.10 -11.07 -19.83
C CYS A 59 -2.59 -11.36 -19.71
N ALA A 60 -3.46 -10.36 -19.91
CA ALA A 60 -4.89 -10.54 -19.82
C ALA A 60 -5.34 -11.51 -20.94
N PRO A 61 -5.92 -12.68 -20.61
CA PRO A 61 -6.51 -13.55 -21.60
C PRO A 61 -7.72 -12.81 -22.18
N LEU A 62 -7.52 -12.21 -23.34
CA LEU A 62 -8.58 -11.53 -24.08
C LEU A 62 -9.51 -12.52 -24.81
N GLU A 63 -9.28 -13.83 -24.62
CA GLU A 63 -10.05 -14.92 -25.22
C GLU A 63 -11.49 -15.03 -24.68
N ASP A 64 -11.78 -14.53 -23.48
CA ASP A 64 -13.10 -14.71 -22.82
C ASP A 64 -14.07 -13.52 -22.95
N LEU A 65 -13.76 -12.52 -23.79
CA LEU A 65 -14.78 -11.55 -24.20
C LEU A 65 -15.72 -12.24 -25.21
N THR A 66 -16.82 -12.79 -24.69
CA THR A 66 -17.96 -13.39 -25.44
C THR A 66 -18.66 -12.42 -26.41
N PHE A 67 -18.06 -11.27 -26.68
CA PHE A 67 -18.50 -10.29 -27.66
C PHE A 67 -17.36 -10.13 -28.65
N GLN A 68 -17.37 -10.89 -29.75
CA GLN A 68 -16.50 -10.63 -30.90
C GLN A 68 -16.89 -9.29 -31.55
N PRO A 69 -15.99 -8.31 -31.67
CA PRO A 69 -15.97 -7.40 -32.81
C PRO A 69 -14.80 -7.80 -33.76
N PRO A 70 -14.65 -7.22 -34.97
CA PRO A 70 -13.74 -7.74 -36.00
C PRO A 70 -12.24 -7.48 -35.73
N PHE A 71 -11.86 -7.22 -34.48
CA PHE A 71 -10.52 -6.82 -34.10
C PHE A 71 -9.76 -8.00 -33.51
N VAL A 72 -8.77 -8.50 -34.27
CA VAL A 72 -7.81 -9.49 -33.79
C VAL A 72 -7.00 -8.85 -32.65
N LEU A 73 -7.28 -9.25 -31.42
CA LEU A 73 -6.49 -8.87 -30.25
C LEU A 73 -5.16 -9.63 -30.29
N ILE A 74 -4.05 -8.93 -30.06
CA ILE A 74 -2.73 -9.56 -30.05
C ILE A 74 -2.52 -10.21 -28.68
N ASP A 75 -2.64 -11.53 -28.62
CA ASP A 75 -2.27 -12.29 -27.44
C ASP A 75 -0.76 -12.58 -27.45
N TYR A 76 -0.05 -11.94 -26.53
CA TYR A 76 1.39 -12.14 -26.34
C TYR A 76 1.70 -13.25 -25.33
N LYS A 77 0.71 -13.96 -24.78
CA LYS A 77 0.88 -15.07 -23.82
C LYS A 77 1.81 -14.70 -22.67
N CYS A 78 1.64 -13.51 -22.09
CA CYS A 78 2.52 -12.96 -21.05
C CYS A 78 3.99 -12.74 -21.46
N ASN A 79 4.34 -12.77 -22.75
CA ASN A 79 5.69 -12.43 -23.19
C ASN A 79 5.85 -10.91 -23.26
N ILE A 80 6.40 -10.35 -22.19
CA ILE A 80 6.66 -8.92 -21.99
C ILE A 80 7.61 -8.35 -23.05
N LEU A 81 8.52 -9.17 -23.57
CA LEU A 81 9.53 -8.73 -24.53
C LEU A 81 8.99 -8.68 -25.95
N GLN A 82 7.98 -9.48 -26.27
CA GLN A 82 7.46 -9.61 -27.62
C GLN A 82 6.84 -8.31 -28.18
N PRO A 83 6.07 -7.50 -27.42
CA PRO A 83 5.64 -6.18 -27.87
C PRO A 83 6.81 -5.26 -28.25
N LEU A 84 7.91 -5.30 -27.49
CA LEU A 84 9.10 -4.49 -27.78
C LEU A 84 9.80 -4.99 -29.04
N ILE A 85 9.95 -6.31 -29.20
CA ILE A 85 10.53 -6.91 -30.40
C ILE A 85 9.68 -6.55 -31.64
N ASP A 86 8.35 -6.58 -31.53
CA ASP A 86 7.45 -6.28 -32.63
C ASP A 86 7.51 -4.79 -33.06
N VAL A 87 7.78 -3.86 -32.12
CA VAL A 87 8.06 -2.44 -32.44
C VAL A 87 9.44 -2.28 -33.08
N ILE A 88 10.49 -2.87 -32.48
CA ILE A 88 11.88 -2.74 -32.96
C ILE A 88 12.03 -3.36 -34.35
N SER A 89 11.38 -4.49 -34.60
CA SER A 89 11.34 -5.17 -35.90
C SER A 89 10.43 -4.49 -36.92
N GLN A 90 9.81 -3.36 -36.58
CA GLN A 90 8.84 -2.62 -37.39
C GLN A 90 7.64 -3.47 -37.88
N LYS A 91 7.32 -4.54 -37.16
CA LYS A 91 6.17 -5.39 -37.45
C LYS A 91 4.85 -4.68 -37.15
N TYR A 92 4.81 -3.90 -36.07
CA TYR A 92 3.66 -3.07 -35.69
C TYR A 92 4.10 -1.66 -35.28
N SER A 93 3.27 -0.66 -35.59
CA SER A 93 3.45 0.71 -35.09
C SER A 93 3.04 0.82 -33.61
N LEU A 94 3.67 1.72 -32.86
CA LEU A 94 3.35 1.97 -31.44
C LEU A 94 1.86 2.33 -31.24
N SER A 95 1.29 3.14 -32.13
CA SER A 95 -0.13 3.52 -32.06
C SER A 95 -1.06 2.34 -32.32
N TYR A 96 -0.64 1.42 -33.21
CA TYR A 96 -1.40 0.21 -33.51
C TYR A 96 -1.44 -0.71 -32.28
N LEU A 97 -0.27 -0.93 -31.66
CA LEU A 97 -0.15 -1.65 -30.40
C LEU A 97 -0.98 -1.04 -29.29
N TRP A 98 -0.90 0.29 -29.10
CA TRP A 98 -1.68 1.00 -28.10
C TRP A 98 -3.18 0.71 -28.25
N ASN A 99 -3.72 0.87 -29.45
CA ASN A 99 -5.14 0.67 -29.72
C ASN A 99 -5.61 -0.78 -29.58
N HIS A 100 -4.71 -1.77 -29.71
CA HIS A 100 -5.05 -3.20 -29.66
C HIS A 100 -4.55 -3.91 -28.39
N THR A 101 -3.93 -3.19 -27.45
CA THR A 101 -3.48 -3.72 -26.15
C THR A 101 -4.00 -2.83 -25.01
N LEU A 102 -3.15 -1.97 -24.44
CA LEU A 102 -3.47 -1.14 -23.27
C LEU A 102 -4.66 -0.20 -23.50
N GLY A 103 -4.75 0.45 -24.66
CA GLY A 103 -5.86 1.32 -25.01
C GLY A 103 -7.20 0.57 -25.10
N HIS A 104 -7.19 -0.65 -25.67
CA HIS A 104 -8.37 -1.53 -25.69
C HIS A 104 -8.69 -2.07 -24.30
N ALA A 105 -7.69 -2.45 -23.51
CA ALA A 105 -7.89 -2.94 -22.14
C ALA A 105 -8.52 -1.86 -21.26
N LEU A 106 -8.11 -0.60 -21.41
CA LEU A 106 -8.69 0.55 -20.70
C LEU A 106 -10.13 0.83 -21.17
N SER A 107 -10.41 0.73 -22.48
CA SER A 107 -11.74 1.02 -23.04
C SER A 107 -12.74 -0.13 -22.93
N SER A 108 -12.27 -1.38 -22.77
CA SER A 108 -13.12 -2.59 -22.71
C SER A 108 -13.89 -2.72 -21.41
N GLY A 109 -13.60 -1.89 -20.40
CA GLY A 109 -14.25 -1.98 -19.09
C GLY A 109 -13.85 -3.22 -18.28
N TYR A 110 -12.90 -4.02 -18.77
CA TYR A 110 -12.49 -5.27 -18.13
C TYR A 110 -12.01 -5.06 -16.69
N TRP A 111 -11.24 -4.00 -16.44
CA TRP A 111 -10.78 -3.57 -15.11
C TRP A 111 -11.91 -3.18 -14.15
N PHE A 112 -13.09 -2.89 -14.69
CA PHE A 112 -14.26 -2.40 -13.95
C PHE A 112 -15.33 -3.49 -13.76
N SER A 113 -14.94 -4.78 -13.80
CA SER A 113 -15.86 -5.89 -13.50
C SER A 113 -16.62 -5.62 -12.20
N PRO A 114 -17.97 -5.49 -12.24
CA PRO A 114 -18.76 -5.19 -11.04
C PRO A 114 -18.56 -6.22 -9.95
N THR A 115 -18.41 -7.49 -10.33
CA THR A 115 -18.15 -8.61 -9.40
C THR A 115 -16.88 -8.37 -8.58
N ALA A 116 -15.80 -7.93 -9.22
CA ALA A 116 -14.53 -7.68 -8.54
C ALA A 116 -14.63 -6.49 -7.59
N TRP A 117 -15.22 -5.38 -8.03
CA TRP A 117 -15.40 -4.18 -7.21
C TRP A 117 -16.29 -4.43 -6.00
N ILE A 118 -17.41 -5.13 -6.19
CA ILE A 118 -18.31 -5.51 -5.10
C ILE A 118 -17.59 -6.46 -4.13
N SER A 119 -16.93 -7.50 -4.64
CA SER A 119 -16.23 -8.49 -3.80
C SER A 119 -15.09 -7.84 -2.98
N TYR A 120 -14.29 -6.98 -3.61
CA TYR A 120 -13.20 -6.26 -2.94
C TYR A 120 -13.73 -5.28 -1.89
N SER A 121 -14.84 -4.58 -2.19
CA SER A 121 -15.49 -3.68 -1.23
C SER A 121 -16.07 -4.44 -0.03
N ILE A 122 -16.75 -5.57 -0.27
CA ILE A 122 -17.23 -6.45 0.79
C ILE A 122 -16.06 -6.95 1.63
N TYR A 123 -14.96 -7.37 1.00
CA TYR A 123 -13.77 -7.82 1.70
C TYR A 123 -13.21 -6.73 2.64
N ILE A 124 -12.99 -5.51 2.14
CA ILE A 124 -12.53 -4.38 2.97
C ILE A 124 -13.50 -4.11 4.11
N PHE A 125 -14.81 -4.14 3.84
CA PHE A 125 -15.83 -3.88 4.85
C PHE A 125 -15.87 -4.95 5.93
N VAL A 126 -15.78 -6.23 5.56
CA VAL A 126 -15.68 -7.35 6.51
C VAL A 126 -14.42 -7.19 7.36
N GLN A 127 -13.27 -6.90 6.75
CA GLN A 127 -12.03 -6.65 7.50
C GLN A 127 -12.17 -5.48 8.47
N PHE A 128 -12.85 -4.41 8.06
CA PHE A 128 -13.12 -3.25 8.92
C PHE A 128 -13.98 -3.64 10.13
N ILE A 129 -15.03 -4.44 9.93
CA ILE A 129 -15.85 -4.96 11.03
C ILE A 129 -15.02 -5.82 11.98
N LEU A 130 -14.26 -6.78 11.43
CA LEU A 130 -13.43 -7.70 12.22
C LEU A 130 -12.33 -6.97 13.00
N TYR A 131 -11.83 -5.84 12.49
CA TYR A 131 -10.85 -5.01 13.18
C TYR A 131 -11.33 -4.60 14.57
N TYR A 132 -12.59 -4.18 14.70
CA TYR A 132 -13.17 -3.75 15.97
C TYR A 132 -13.71 -4.91 16.80
N ILE A 133 -14.48 -5.81 16.17
CA ILE A 133 -15.25 -6.82 16.91
C ILE A 133 -14.36 -7.91 17.50
N LEU A 134 -13.34 -8.37 16.76
CA LEU A 134 -12.56 -9.52 17.23
C LEU A 134 -11.73 -9.17 18.47
N PRO A 135 -11.77 -9.98 19.53
CA PRO A 135 -10.92 -9.80 20.70
C PRO A 135 -9.44 -9.97 20.34
N GLY A 136 -8.57 -9.34 21.13
CA GLY A 136 -7.13 -9.41 20.98
C GLY A 136 -6.44 -8.65 22.10
N GLU A 137 -5.21 -9.05 22.41
CA GLU A 137 -4.38 -8.37 23.40
C GLU A 137 -4.02 -6.96 22.92
N THR A 138 -4.11 -5.97 23.81
CA THR A 138 -3.69 -4.61 23.49
C THR A 138 -2.23 -4.41 23.91
N VAL A 139 -1.37 -4.13 22.94
CA VAL A 139 0.07 -3.94 23.13
C VAL A 139 0.46 -2.49 22.78
N LEU A 140 1.46 -1.95 23.47
CA LEU A 140 2.04 -0.65 23.13
C LEU A 140 3.02 -0.80 21.96
N GLY A 141 2.88 0.07 20.97
CA GLY A 141 3.81 0.20 19.86
C GLY A 141 5.11 0.89 20.27
N GLN A 142 6.03 0.96 19.31
CA GLN A 142 7.29 1.67 19.48
C GLN A 142 7.06 3.18 19.66
N SER A 143 7.99 3.84 20.35
CA SER A 143 7.99 5.30 20.47
C SER A 143 8.21 5.94 19.11
N THR A 144 7.37 6.91 18.77
CA THR A 144 7.56 7.74 17.58
C THR A 144 8.63 8.81 17.81
N PRO A 145 9.11 9.50 16.76
CA PRO A 145 10.06 10.61 16.89
C PRO A 145 9.59 11.73 17.82
N GLU A 146 8.29 12.05 17.82
CA GLU A 146 7.71 13.00 18.79
C GLU A 146 7.43 12.38 20.16
N GLY A 147 7.92 11.17 20.44
CA GLY A 147 7.81 10.51 21.74
C GLY A 147 6.46 9.87 22.04
N ASN A 148 5.57 9.72 21.05
CA ASN A 148 4.26 9.11 21.27
C ASN A 148 4.34 7.59 21.23
N ARG A 149 3.53 6.92 22.07
CA ARG A 149 3.30 5.48 21.97
C ARG A 149 1.84 5.16 21.79
N TRP A 150 1.57 4.41 20.73
CA TRP A 150 0.22 4.04 20.36
C TRP A 150 -0.15 2.65 20.86
N LYS A 151 -1.42 2.45 21.23
CA LYS A 151 -1.97 1.14 21.56
C LYS A 151 -2.45 0.44 20.29
N TYR A 152 -2.17 -0.86 20.20
CA TYR A 152 -2.53 -1.72 19.08
C TYR A 152 -3.22 -2.98 19.59
N LYS A 153 -4.38 -3.32 19.01
CA LYS A 153 -5.09 -4.56 19.30
C LYS A 153 -4.55 -5.67 18.39
N MET A 154 -3.95 -6.68 18.99
CA MET A 154 -3.29 -7.80 18.31
C MET A 154 -4.30 -8.92 18.04
N ASN A 155 -5.06 -8.77 16.97
CA ASN A 155 -6.08 -9.73 16.50
C ASN A 155 -5.92 -10.02 14.99
N GLY A 156 -4.71 -9.83 14.44
CA GLY A 156 -4.36 -10.07 13.04
C GLY A 156 -4.58 -11.53 12.63
N LEU A 157 -3.91 -12.45 13.33
CA LEU A 157 -3.99 -13.90 13.08
C LEU A 157 -5.42 -14.42 13.25
N PHE A 158 -6.11 -14.00 14.31
CA PHE A 158 -7.48 -14.44 14.54
C PHE A 158 -8.41 -13.99 13.40
N ALA A 159 -8.28 -12.75 12.93
CA ALA A 159 -9.06 -12.31 11.77
C ALA A 159 -8.70 -13.07 10.50
N SER A 160 -7.43 -13.46 10.30
CA SER A 160 -7.05 -14.27 9.14
C SER A 160 -7.78 -15.61 9.15
N ILE A 161 -7.77 -16.31 10.28
CA ILE A 161 -8.48 -17.60 10.45
C ILE A 161 -9.98 -17.43 10.23
N VAL A 162 -10.59 -16.40 10.82
CA VAL A 162 -12.03 -16.11 10.65
C VAL A 162 -12.36 -15.78 9.20
N SER A 163 -11.54 -14.96 8.53
CA SER A 163 -11.77 -14.55 7.15
C SER A 163 -11.67 -15.73 6.18
N LEU A 164 -10.64 -16.57 6.35
CA LEU A 164 -10.47 -17.79 5.55
C LEU A 164 -11.61 -18.79 5.81
N SER A 165 -12.03 -18.94 7.06
CA SER A 165 -13.17 -19.79 7.41
C SER A 165 -14.46 -19.28 6.76
N MET A 166 -14.72 -17.97 6.82
CA MET A 166 -15.85 -17.33 6.14
C MET A 166 -15.80 -17.54 4.62
N TYR A 167 -14.60 -17.45 4.02
CA TYR A 167 -14.41 -17.69 2.60
C TYR A 167 -14.77 -19.13 2.20
N ILE A 168 -14.18 -20.12 2.89
CA ILE A 168 -14.39 -21.55 2.62
C ILE A 168 -15.85 -21.92 2.86
N VAL A 169 -16.43 -21.51 3.99
CA VAL A 169 -17.83 -21.83 4.32
C VAL A 169 -18.79 -21.15 3.33
N GLY A 170 -18.53 -19.90 2.95
CA GLY A 170 -19.30 -19.16 1.95
C GLY A 170 -19.31 -19.86 0.59
N ALA A 171 -18.14 -20.34 0.13
CA ALA A 171 -18.01 -21.03 -1.15
C ALA A 171 -18.58 -22.46 -1.13
N TYR A 172 -18.26 -23.25 -0.11
CA TYR A 172 -18.56 -24.70 -0.12
C TYR A 172 -19.88 -25.06 0.52
N TYR A 173 -20.27 -24.41 1.63
CA TYR A 173 -21.49 -24.73 2.35
C TYR A 173 -22.67 -23.90 1.83
N PHE A 174 -22.51 -22.57 1.78
CA PHE A 174 -23.58 -21.66 1.35
C PHE A 174 -23.68 -21.46 -0.17
N LYS A 175 -22.66 -21.90 -0.94
CA LYS A 175 -22.58 -21.77 -2.40
C LYS A 175 -22.81 -20.32 -2.88
N LEU A 176 -22.37 -19.33 -2.09
CA LEU A 176 -22.56 -17.90 -2.41
C LEU A 176 -21.76 -17.46 -3.63
N TYR A 177 -20.62 -18.10 -3.87
CA TYR A 177 -19.71 -17.84 -4.98
C TYR A 177 -18.85 -19.08 -5.27
N LYS A 178 -18.20 -19.09 -6.44
CA LYS A 178 -17.23 -20.12 -6.79
C LYS A 178 -15.93 -19.92 -5.99
N ALA A 179 -15.31 -21.00 -5.53
CA ALA A 179 -14.00 -20.92 -4.87
C ALA A 179 -12.88 -20.38 -5.79
N SER A 180 -13.11 -20.39 -7.11
CA SER A 180 -12.22 -19.81 -8.12
C SER A 180 -12.39 -18.30 -8.30
N ILE A 181 -13.35 -17.64 -7.63
CA ILE A 181 -13.75 -16.24 -7.89
C ILE A 181 -12.57 -15.26 -7.92
N ILE A 182 -11.55 -15.48 -7.08
CA ILE A 182 -10.35 -14.64 -7.02
C ILE A 182 -9.52 -14.79 -8.29
N ILE A 183 -9.25 -16.03 -8.73
CA ILE A 183 -8.47 -16.30 -9.95
C ILE A 183 -9.25 -15.87 -11.19
N ASP A 184 -10.56 -16.16 -11.23
CA ASP A 184 -11.45 -15.78 -12.34
C ASP A 184 -11.54 -14.26 -12.51
N ASN A 185 -11.30 -13.48 -11.44
CA ASN A 185 -11.37 -12.01 -11.44
C ASN A 185 -10.04 -11.37 -11.02
N LEU A 186 -8.91 -12.05 -11.18
CA LEU A 186 -7.63 -11.60 -10.63
C LEU A 186 -7.23 -10.22 -11.16
N PHE A 187 -7.32 -10.01 -12.47
CA PHE A 187 -6.94 -8.74 -13.10
C PHE A 187 -7.87 -7.57 -12.71
N PRO A 188 -9.21 -7.72 -12.76
CA PRO A 188 -10.10 -6.69 -12.20
C PRO A 188 -9.85 -6.40 -10.71
N LEU A 189 -9.56 -7.41 -9.89
CA LEU A 189 -9.24 -7.22 -8.46
C LEU A 189 -7.96 -6.42 -8.24
N LEU A 190 -6.93 -6.65 -9.06
CA LEU A 190 -5.70 -5.83 -9.06
C LEU A 190 -6.02 -4.37 -9.43
N GLY A 191 -6.91 -4.15 -10.41
CA GLY A 191 -7.42 -2.82 -10.74
C GLY A 191 -8.09 -2.14 -9.53
N CYS A 192 -8.93 -2.87 -8.80
CA CYS A 192 -9.57 -2.39 -7.57
C CYS A 192 -8.53 -2.01 -6.50
N ALA A 193 -7.55 -2.88 -6.26
CA ALA A 193 -6.49 -2.64 -5.27
C ALA A 193 -5.64 -1.42 -5.62
N GLN A 194 -5.32 -1.23 -6.91
CA GLN A 194 -4.59 -0.05 -7.38
C GLN A 194 -5.39 1.24 -7.20
N ALA A 195 -6.67 1.24 -7.58
CA ALA A 195 -7.56 2.38 -7.37
C ALA A 195 -7.67 2.73 -5.88
N PHE A 196 -7.83 1.71 -5.02
CA PHE A 196 -7.88 1.87 -3.57
C PHE A 196 -6.56 2.43 -3.00
N GLY A 197 -5.40 1.96 -3.48
CA GLY A 197 -4.09 2.47 -3.08
C GLY A 197 -3.90 3.95 -3.43
N ILE A 198 -4.24 4.34 -4.66
CA ILE A 198 -4.19 5.75 -5.10
C ILE A 198 -5.13 6.61 -4.24
N PHE A 199 -6.38 6.16 -4.07
CA PHE A 199 -7.36 6.84 -3.22
C PHE A 199 -6.80 7.05 -1.80
N LEU A 200 -6.23 6.01 -1.20
CA LEU A 200 -5.73 6.07 0.17
C LEU A 200 -4.52 7.00 0.31
N THR A 201 -3.61 7.00 -0.66
CA THR A 201 -2.46 7.92 -0.68
C THR A 201 -2.92 9.38 -0.70
N VAL A 202 -3.85 9.70 -1.59
CA VAL A 202 -4.45 11.05 -1.70
C VAL A 202 -5.21 11.41 -0.42
N PHE A 203 -6.01 10.48 0.10
CA PHE A 203 -6.77 10.66 1.33
C PHE A 203 -5.84 10.95 2.53
N CYS A 204 -4.79 10.16 2.74
CA CYS A 204 -3.84 10.35 3.83
C CYS A 204 -3.07 11.67 3.70
N TYR A 205 -2.74 12.10 2.48
CA TYR A 205 -2.11 13.40 2.26
C TYR A 205 -3.01 14.56 2.69
N PHE A 206 -4.28 14.57 2.24
CA PHE A 206 -5.21 15.62 2.65
C PHE A 206 -5.57 15.54 4.14
N LYS A 207 -5.71 14.33 4.69
CA LYS A 207 -5.90 14.14 6.13
C LYS A 207 -4.79 14.82 6.93
N ALA A 208 -3.53 14.69 6.52
CA ALA A 208 -2.41 15.30 7.25
C ALA A 208 -2.51 16.83 7.33
N TRP A 209 -3.13 17.47 6.34
CA TRP A 209 -3.39 18.91 6.33
C TRP A 209 -4.58 19.31 7.22
N PHE A 210 -5.68 18.58 7.15
CA PHE A 210 -6.95 19.01 7.77
C PHE A 210 -7.19 18.43 9.17
N ALA A 211 -6.70 17.22 9.42
CA ALA A 211 -6.96 16.47 10.64
C ALA A 211 -5.76 15.54 10.97
N PRO A 212 -4.58 16.10 11.27
CA PRO A 212 -3.41 15.30 11.63
C PRO A 212 -3.66 14.52 12.92
N SER A 213 -3.08 13.32 13.01
CA SER A 213 -3.21 12.46 14.20
C SER A 213 -2.37 13.01 15.36
N ILE A 214 -3.04 13.43 16.43
CA ILE A 214 -2.39 13.99 17.63
C ILE A 214 -2.10 12.86 18.61
N GLY A 215 -0.83 12.72 18.98
CA GLY A 215 -0.37 11.64 19.85
C GLY A 215 -0.84 11.74 21.31
N PRO A 216 -0.99 10.60 22.01
CA PRO A 216 -1.56 10.56 23.34
C PRO A 216 -0.60 10.98 24.45
N GLU A 217 0.71 10.90 24.24
CA GLU A 217 1.70 11.18 25.29
C GLU A 217 2.19 12.63 25.22
N THR A 218 2.58 13.11 24.03
CA THR A 218 3.15 14.46 23.88
C THR A 218 2.16 15.50 23.36
N HIS A 219 0.95 15.08 22.98
CA HIS A 219 -0.08 15.92 22.36
C HIS A 219 0.42 16.67 21.11
N ARG A 220 1.41 16.08 20.42
CA ARG A 220 1.95 16.55 19.14
C ARG A 220 1.67 15.53 18.04
N ALA A 221 1.59 16.02 16.81
CA ALA A 221 1.39 15.17 15.65
C ALA A 221 2.74 14.76 15.03
N ASP A 222 2.89 13.47 14.73
CA ASP A 222 4.05 12.92 14.01
C ASP A 222 3.91 13.16 12.50
N VAL A 223 4.02 14.43 12.11
CA VAL A 223 3.77 14.96 10.75
C VAL A 223 5.03 15.64 10.22
N LYS A 224 5.40 15.36 8.96
CA LYS A 224 6.53 16.03 8.30
C LYS A 224 6.22 16.35 6.84
N PHE A 225 6.11 17.65 6.53
CA PHE A 225 6.00 18.15 5.16
C PHE A 225 7.39 18.51 4.60
N THR A 226 7.60 18.24 3.32
CA THR A 226 8.84 18.56 2.60
C THR A 226 8.71 19.78 1.69
N ASN A 227 7.54 20.43 1.66
CA ASN A 227 7.18 21.48 0.70
C ASN A 227 7.21 21.01 -0.77
N ASN A 228 7.26 19.70 -1.01
CA ASN A 228 7.16 19.09 -2.32
C ASN A 228 6.04 18.04 -2.29
N VAL A 229 4.94 18.35 -2.99
CA VAL A 229 3.72 17.53 -3.01
C VAL A 229 4.00 16.10 -3.48
N LEU A 230 4.86 15.91 -4.49
CA LEU A 230 5.17 14.58 -5.01
C LEU A 230 5.99 13.77 -4.00
N ALA A 231 6.95 14.41 -3.32
CA ALA A 231 7.72 13.76 -2.28
C ALA A 231 6.86 13.39 -1.07
N ASP A 232 5.94 14.28 -0.67
CA ASP A 232 5.01 14.08 0.45
C ASP A 232 3.96 12.99 0.15
N LEU A 233 3.45 12.92 -1.09
CA LEU A 233 2.57 11.83 -1.54
C LEU A 233 3.29 10.48 -1.56
N TYR A 234 4.56 10.46 -1.98
CA TYR A 234 5.33 9.23 -2.08
C TYR A 234 5.76 8.66 -0.72
N LYS A 235 6.30 9.51 0.15
CA LYS A 235 6.81 9.10 1.47
C LYS A 235 5.70 8.99 2.52
N GLY A 236 4.61 9.71 2.32
CA GLY A 236 3.62 9.98 3.36
C GLY A 236 4.09 11.09 4.31
N VAL A 237 3.13 11.83 4.85
CA VAL A 237 3.37 12.96 5.76
C VAL A 237 3.21 12.53 7.23
N GLU A 238 2.15 11.80 7.53
CA GLU A 238 1.88 11.24 8.86
C GLU A 238 2.57 9.88 9.02
N LEU A 239 3.27 9.67 10.14
CA LEU A 239 3.95 8.39 10.40
C LEU A 239 2.96 7.22 10.57
N ASN A 240 1.89 7.46 11.33
CA ASN A 240 0.81 6.50 11.61
C ASN A 240 -0.54 7.23 11.53
N PRO A 241 -1.11 7.42 10.33
CA PRO A 241 -2.38 8.13 10.17
C PRO A 241 -3.52 7.35 10.83
N ARG A 242 -4.24 8.03 11.73
CA ARG A 242 -5.33 7.46 12.52
C ARG A 242 -6.66 8.15 12.28
N LEU A 243 -7.75 7.39 12.40
CA LEU A 243 -9.14 7.84 12.26
C LEU A 243 -9.97 7.51 13.51
N GLY A 244 -11.15 8.14 13.58
CA GLY A 244 -12.10 8.02 14.68
C GLY A 244 -11.90 9.10 15.75
N PHE A 245 -12.94 9.34 16.55
CA PHE A 245 -12.93 10.37 17.60
C PHE A 245 -11.78 10.18 18.60
N ASN A 246 -11.44 8.92 18.91
CA ASN A 246 -10.37 8.56 19.83
C ASN A 246 -9.08 8.12 19.12
N GLN A 247 -8.97 8.28 17.79
CA GLN A 247 -7.81 7.85 16.99
C GLN A 247 -7.46 6.35 17.16
N GLU A 248 -8.49 5.52 17.33
CA GLU A 248 -8.35 4.07 17.55
C GLU A 248 -8.03 3.31 16.26
N PHE A 249 -8.45 3.83 15.11
CA PHE A 249 -8.26 3.19 13.82
C PHE A 249 -6.94 3.60 13.19
N ASP A 250 -5.96 2.70 13.19
CA ASP A 250 -4.68 2.90 12.51
C ASP A 250 -4.77 2.43 11.05
N ILE A 251 -4.76 3.38 10.10
CA ILE A 251 -4.92 3.09 8.67
C ILE A 251 -3.76 2.23 8.17
N LYS A 252 -2.52 2.55 8.57
CA LYS A 252 -1.32 1.85 8.12
C LYS A 252 -1.37 0.38 8.51
N THR A 253 -1.69 0.11 9.77
CA THR A 253 -1.82 -1.24 10.30
C THR A 253 -2.98 -1.98 9.64
N PHE A 254 -4.11 -1.31 9.46
CA PHE A 254 -5.28 -1.89 8.80
C PHE A 254 -4.94 -2.35 7.38
N VAL A 255 -4.32 -1.50 6.56
CA VAL A 255 -4.04 -1.82 5.16
C VAL A 255 -2.94 -2.87 5.02
N ILE A 256 -1.85 -2.77 5.79
CA ILE A 256 -0.77 -3.75 5.72
C ILE A 256 -1.25 -5.13 6.17
N VAL A 257 -1.85 -5.21 7.36
CA VAL A 257 -2.19 -6.51 7.97
C VAL A 257 -3.50 -7.05 7.43
N ARG A 258 -4.56 -6.25 7.38
CA ARG A 258 -5.88 -6.75 6.97
C ARG A 258 -5.98 -6.86 5.47
N ILE A 259 -5.77 -5.76 4.76
CA ILE A 259 -6.04 -5.78 3.32
C ILE A 259 -4.94 -6.55 2.59
N GLY A 260 -3.67 -6.28 2.91
CA GLY A 260 -2.51 -6.94 2.31
C GLY A 260 -2.32 -8.38 2.77
N MET A 261 -1.90 -8.60 4.01
CA MET A 261 -1.46 -9.93 4.46
C MET A 261 -2.59 -10.97 4.48
N ILE A 262 -3.80 -10.62 4.96
CA ILE A 262 -4.93 -11.56 4.92
C ILE A 262 -5.42 -11.76 3.48
N GLY A 263 -5.32 -10.74 2.62
CA GLY A 263 -5.74 -10.85 1.22
C GLY A 263 -4.78 -11.69 0.37
N TRP A 264 -3.54 -11.85 0.82
CA TRP A 264 -2.54 -12.71 0.20
C TRP A 264 -2.73 -14.21 0.53
N ALA A 265 -3.23 -14.51 1.74
CA ALA A 265 -3.48 -15.86 2.22
C ALA A 265 -4.71 -16.50 1.56
#